data_AF-A0A261QLR6-F1
#
_entry.id   AF-A0A261QLR6-F1
#
_cell.length_a   1.000
_cell.length_b   1.000
_cell.length_c   1.000
_cell.angle_alpha   90.00
_cell.angle_beta   90.00
_cell.angle_gamma   90.00
#
_symmetry.space_group_name_H-M   'P 1'
#
loop_
_entity.id
_entity.type
_entity.pdbx_description
1 polymer ?
#
loop_
_entity_poly.entity_id
_entity_poly.type
_entity_poly.pdbx_seq_one_letter_code
_entity_poly.pdbx_strand_id
1 'polypeptide(L)'
;KKQPSWLGIKPVKSFQDMTIDEKLEHLSRQFIPFPCEFICTDQSYRGVLKEWDNKQLKVKSFKEETVMINREDLKQVKIIGPR
;
A
#
# COMPACT_ATOMS: atom_id res chain seq x y z
N LYS A 1 21.33 -28.63 -24.91
CA LYS A 1 20.65 -27.69 -25.84
C LYS A 1 20.13 -26.51 -25.01
N LYS A 2 20.47 -25.28 -25.43
CA LYS A 2 20.33 -24.02 -24.67
C LYS A 2 18.87 -23.71 -24.34
N GLN A 3 18.59 -23.37 -23.08
CA GLN A 3 17.32 -22.78 -22.66
C GLN A 3 17.14 -21.40 -23.32
N PRO A 4 15.96 -21.07 -23.83
CA PRO A 4 15.74 -19.78 -24.46
C PRO A 4 15.57 -18.69 -23.40
N SER A 5 16.50 -17.74 -23.40
CA SER A 5 16.48 -16.49 -22.64
C SER A 5 15.40 -15.55 -23.18
N TRP A 6 14.13 -15.80 -22.85
CA TRP A 6 13.09 -14.81 -23.10
C TRP A 6 13.08 -13.80 -21.95
N LEU A 7 13.71 -12.65 -22.22
CA LEU A 7 13.63 -11.34 -21.56
C LEU A 7 13.81 -11.28 -20.03
N GLY A 8 14.80 -10.49 -19.58
CA GLY A 8 15.07 -10.12 -18.18
C GLY A 8 13.99 -9.24 -17.54
N ILE A 9 12.72 -9.60 -17.67
CA ILE A 9 11.61 -9.01 -16.95
C ILE A 9 11.63 -9.66 -15.56
N LYS A 10 12.19 -8.95 -14.58
CA LYS A 10 12.01 -9.35 -13.18
C LYS A 10 10.50 -9.45 -12.93
N PRO A 11 9.98 -10.56 -12.36
CA PRO A 11 8.59 -10.64 -11.97
C PRO A 11 8.25 -9.41 -11.14
N VAL A 12 7.26 -8.63 -11.56
CA VAL A 12 6.71 -7.56 -10.74
C VAL A 12 6.19 -8.25 -9.47
N LYS A 13 6.80 -7.96 -8.31
CA LYS A 13 6.35 -8.54 -7.04
C LYS A 13 4.84 -8.33 -6.93
N SER A 14 4.10 -9.35 -6.51
CA SER A 14 2.69 -9.16 -6.20
C SER A 14 2.56 -8.14 -5.07
N PHE A 15 1.44 -7.41 -4.99
CA PHE A 15 1.19 -6.50 -3.89
C PHE A 15 1.28 -7.20 -2.51
N GLN A 16 1.08 -8.52 -2.47
CA GLN A 16 1.21 -9.31 -1.25
C GLN A 16 2.68 -9.47 -0.82
N ASP A 17 3.58 -9.64 -1.79
CA ASP A 17 5.03 -9.85 -1.59
C ASP A 17 5.84 -8.55 -1.43
N MET A 18 5.22 -7.40 -1.65
CA MET A 18 5.86 -6.10 -1.43
C MET A 18 6.07 -5.81 0.06
N THR A 19 7.17 -5.15 0.41
CA THR A 19 7.35 -4.52 1.72
C THR A 19 6.34 -3.39 1.93
N ILE A 20 6.13 -2.96 3.17
CA ILE A 20 5.19 -1.87 3.46
C ILE A 20 5.55 -0.61 2.67
N ASP A 21 6.82 -0.21 2.64
CA ASP A 21 7.26 0.98 1.89
C ASP A 21 7.02 0.83 0.39
N GLU A 22 7.32 -0.34 -0.19
CA GLU A 22 7.02 -0.64 -1.59
C GLU A 22 5.50 -0.53 -1.87
N LYS A 23 4.63 -0.97 -0.94
CA LYS A 23 3.18 -0.84 -1.07
C LYS A 23 2.73 0.62 -1.01
N LEU A 24 3.27 1.40 -0.09
CA LEU A 24 2.93 2.82 0.06
C LEU A 24 3.36 3.63 -1.15
N GLU A 25 4.58 3.40 -1.63
CA GLU A 25 5.09 3.99 -2.86
C GLU A 25 4.29 3.55 -4.08
N HIS A 26 3.88 2.28 -4.13
CA HIS A 26 3.01 1.82 -5.20
C HIS A 26 1.66 2.55 -5.18
N LEU A 27 1.03 2.70 -4.02
CA LEU A 27 -0.26 3.36 -3.84
C LEU A 27 -0.21 4.87 -4.10
N SER A 28 0.87 5.56 -3.70
CA SER A 28 1.02 7.01 -3.90
C SER A 28 1.16 7.39 -5.37
N ARG A 29 1.73 6.49 -6.18
CA ARG A 29 1.94 6.72 -7.63
C ARG A 29 0.71 6.43 -8.48
N GLN A 30 -0.34 5.82 -7.91
CA GLN A 30 -1.56 5.54 -8.65
C GLN A 30 -2.43 6.79 -8.76
N PHE A 31 -2.89 7.09 -9.98
CA PHE A 31 -3.84 8.16 -10.22
C PHE A 31 -5.22 7.85 -9.62
N ILE A 32 -5.59 6.56 -9.59
CA ILE A 32 -6.87 6.10 -9.06
C ILE A 32 -6.70 5.78 -7.57
N PRO A 33 -7.52 6.38 -6.69
CA PRO A 33 -7.48 6.09 -5.27
C PRO A 33 -7.92 4.65 -5.00
N PHE A 34 -7.04 3.85 -4.40
CA PHE A 34 -7.39 2.50 -3.96
C PHE A 34 -7.88 2.49 -2.51
N PRO A 35 -9.10 2.00 -2.25
CA PRO A 35 -9.53 1.72 -0.88
C PRO A 35 -8.64 0.64 -0.26
N CYS A 36 -8.05 0.96 0.89
CA CYS A 36 -7.12 0.12 1.62
C CYS A 36 -7.48 0.04 3.10
N GLU A 37 -7.12 -1.08 3.72
CA GLU A 37 -7.08 -1.27 5.16
C GLU A 37 -5.61 -1.15 5.63
N PHE A 38 -5.37 -0.19 6.50
CA PHE A 38 -4.08 0.09 7.14
C PHE A 38 -4.13 -0.49 8.56
N ILE A 39 -3.46 -1.63 8.74
CA ILE A 39 -3.44 -2.35 10.01
C ILE A 39 -2.25 -1.86 10.81
N CYS A 40 -2.51 -1.22 11.94
CA CYS A 40 -1.52 -0.71 12.87
C CYS A 40 -1.42 -1.62 14.10
N THR A 41 -0.49 -1.32 15.02
CA THR A 41 -0.28 -2.08 16.26
C THR A 41 -1.57 -2.22 17.08
N ASP A 42 -2.27 -1.11 17.33
CA ASP A 42 -3.45 -1.10 18.23
C ASP A 42 -4.79 -1.16 17.48
N GLN A 43 -4.84 -0.68 16.24
CA GLN A 43 -6.09 -0.59 15.48
C GLN A 43 -5.86 -0.60 13.97
N SER A 44 -6.96 -0.81 13.23
CA SER A 44 -6.96 -0.73 11.77
C SER A 44 -7.78 0.45 11.27
N TYR A 45 -7.27 1.15 10.27
CA TYR A 45 -7.97 2.24 9.61
C TYR A 45 -8.34 1.86 8.18
N ARG A 46 -9.54 2.22 7.75
CA ARG A 46 -10.00 1.97 6.39
C ARG A 46 -10.18 3.27 5.64
N GLY A 47 -9.59 3.37 4.47
CA GLY A 47 -9.61 4.60 3.69
C GLY A 47 -8.70 4.54 2.48
N VAL A 48 -8.38 5.71 1.96
CA VAL A 48 -7.51 5.88 0.80
C VAL A 48 -6.23 6.60 1.23
N LEU A 49 -5.08 6.09 0.79
CA LEU A 49 -3.81 6.80 0.98
C LEU A 49 -3.84 8.12 0.20
N LYS A 50 -3.62 9.24 0.89
CA LYS A 50 -3.49 10.55 0.25
C LYS A 50 -2.04 10.95 0.10
N GLU A 51 -1.29 10.86 1.19
CA GLU A 51 0.09 11.28 1.26
C GLU A 51 0.81 10.35 2.24
N TRP A 52 2.11 10.15 2.05
CA TRP A 52 2.95 9.47 3.02
C TRP A 52 4.37 10.01 2.97
N ASP A 53 5.04 9.94 4.10
CA ASP A 53 6.46 10.23 4.26
C ASP A 53 7.10 9.19 5.22
N ASN A 54 8.38 9.38 5.53
CA ASN A 54 9.14 8.45 6.37
C ASN A 54 8.67 8.38 7.84
N LYS A 55 7.85 9.34 8.29
CA LYS A 55 7.33 9.44 9.65
C LYS A 55 5.85 9.11 9.72
N GLN A 56 5.05 9.60 8.76
CA GLN A 56 3.59 9.61 8.87
C GLN A 56 2.91 9.29 7.54
N LEU A 57 1.71 8.71 7.64
CA LEU A 57 0.79 8.51 6.55
C LEU A 57 -0.48 9.31 6.79
N LYS A 58 -0.99 9.90 5.71
CA LYS A 58 -2.26 10.60 5.69
C LYS A 58 -3.27 9.77 4.93
N VAL A 59 -4.26 9.26 5.65
CA VAL A 59 -5.32 8.41 5.11
C VAL A 59 -6.64 9.18 5.15
N LYS A 60 -7.32 9.32 4.01
CA LYS A 60 -8.70 9.81 3.99
C LYS A 60 -9.64 8.62 4.24
N SER A 61 -10.27 8.61 5.41
CA SER A 61 -11.28 7.61 5.80
C SER A 61 -12.48 7.66 4.85
N PHE A 62 -13.25 6.58 4.79
CA PHE A 62 -14.51 6.54 4.04
C PHE A 62 -15.60 7.47 4.61
N LYS A 63 -15.43 7.96 5.84
CA LYS A 63 -16.25 9.02 6.44
C LYS A 63 -15.76 10.43 6.11
N GLU A 64 -14.83 10.55 5.17
CA GLU A 64 -14.15 11.79 4.76
C GLU A 64 -13.22 12.44 5.79
N GLU A 65 -13.10 11.85 6.98
CA GLU A 65 -12.13 12.25 8.00
C GLU A 65 -10.70 11.98 7.54
N THR A 66 -9.77 12.88 7.85
CA THR A 66 -8.33 12.65 7.62
C THR A 66 -7.70 12.06 8.87
N VAL A 67 -7.12 10.88 8.72
CA VAL A 67 -6.45 10.16 9.80
C VAL A 67 -4.95 10.18 9.55
N MET A 68 -4.18 10.58 10.57
CA MET A 68 -2.73 10.48 10.55
C MET A 68 -2.30 9.20 11.27
N ILE A 69 -1.44 8.42 10.61
CA ILE A 69 -0.93 7.15 11.12
C ILE A 69 0.59 7.27 11.16
N ASN A 70 1.23 6.95 12.30
CA ASN A 70 2.70 6.89 12.32
C ASN A 70 3.18 5.69 11.51
N ARG A 71 4.25 5.89 10.74
CA ARG A 71 4.83 4.84 9.90
C ARG A 71 5.33 3.64 10.71
N GLU A 72 5.81 3.87 11.93
CA GLU A 72 6.26 2.83 12.87
C GLU A 72 5.13 1.93 13.39
N ASP A 73 3.93 2.47 13.49
CA ASP A 73 2.74 1.75 13.95
C ASP A 73 2.15 0.87 12.85
N LEU A 74 2.38 1.20 11.58
CA LEU A 74 1.83 0.47 10.45
C LEU A 74 2.51 -0.91 10.28
N LYS A 75 1.72 -1.98 10.44
CA LYS A 75 2.17 -3.38 10.31
C LYS A 75 1.82 -3.99 8.96
N GLN A 76 0.70 -3.60 8.37
CA GLN A 76 0.26 -4.17 7.09
C GLN A 76 -0.67 -3.22 6.33
N VAL A 77 -0.61 -3.29 5.01
CA VAL A 77 -1.56 -2.63 4.10
C VAL A 77 -2.23 -3.68 3.23
N LYS A 78 -3.56 -3.66 3.17
CA LYS A 78 -4.38 -4.55 2.32
C LYS A 78 -5.29 -3.73 1.43
N ILE A 79 -5.37 -4.05 0.15
CA ILE A 79 -6.36 -3.43 -0.75
C ILE A 79 -7.73 -4.05 -0.46
N ILE A 80 -8.75 -3.21 -0.32
CA ILE A 80 -10.14 -3.62 -0.14
C ILE A 80 -10.82 -3.57 -1.50
N GLY A 81 -10.94 -4.71 -2.18
CA GLY A 81 -11.69 -4.78 -3.44
C GLY A 81 -13.21 -4.80 -3.21
N PRO A 82 -14.02 -4.34 -4.19
CA PRO A 82 -15.43 -4.72 -4.22
C PRO A 82 -15.51 -6.25 -4.28
N ARG A 83 -16.35 -6.84 -3.42
CA ARG A 83 -16.73 -8.25 -3.54
C ARG A 83 -17.66 -8.46 -4.72
#